data_AF-Q28NE1-F1
#
_entry.id   AF-Q28NE1-F1
#
_cell.length_a   1.000
_cell.length_b   1.000
_cell.length_c   1.000
_cell.angle_alpha   90.00
_cell.angle_beta   90.00
_cell.angle_gamma   90.00
#
_symmetry.space_group_name_H-M   'P 1'
#
loop_
_entity.id
_entity.type
_entity.pdbx_description
1 polymer ?
#
loop_
_entity_poly.entity_id
_entity_poly.type
_entity_poly.pdbx_seq_one_letter_code
_entity_poly.pdbx_strand_id
1 'polypeptide(L)'
;MMDGTNAAGLDAAARWFCAGRVPVEIPALDIRRLGTFVALVPSAPSEGLADLAGAAVEALDPFRAPPSEAELARRRKPGLSDRQETMLQRWGYPYLREEFRFHMTLTGRTAEAERVCTALAQHFAPVLPRPFVIESLALMGEDAEGAFHLIHRYPLSG
;
A
#
# COMPACT_ATOMS: atom_id res chain seq x y z
N MET A 1 -23.05 6.37 13.98
CA MET A 1 -22.25 5.31 13.33
C MET A 1 -23.24 4.45 12.56
N MET A 2 -23.01 4.19 11.26
CA MET A 2 -23.85 3.23 10.53
C MET A 2 -23.60 1.83 11.11
N ASP A 3 -24.63 0.96 11.12
CA ASP A 3 -24.43 -0.44 11.48
C ASP A 3 -23.36 -1.05 10.58
N GLY A 4 -22.35 -1.68 11.20
CA GLY A 4 -21.25 -2.32 10.47
C GLY A 4 -20.00 -1.47 10.24
N THR A 5 -19.94 -0.19 10.62
CA THR A 5 -18.69 0.62 10.50
C THR A 5 -17.92 0.69 11.83
N ASN A 6 -17.65 -0.46 12.44
CA ASN A 6 -16.90 -0.60 13.68
C ASN A 6 -15.73 -1.57 13.51
N ALA A 7 -14.89 -1.71 14.54
CA ALA A 7 -13.70 -2.56 14.48
C ALA A 7 -14.02 -4.04 14.18
N ALA A 8 -15.11 -4.58 14.73
CA ALA A 8 -15.53 -5.96 14.47
C ALA A 8 -15.99 -6.17 13.02
N GLY A 9 -16.71 -5.19 12.47
CA GLY A 9 -17.09 -5.19 11.05
C GLY A 9 -15.86 -5.14 10.14
N LEU A 10 -14.86 -4.31 10.47
CA LEU A 10 -13.63 -4.19 9.70
C LEU A 10 -12.84 -5.51 9.70
N ASP A 11 -12.71 -6.14 10.86
CA ASP A 11 -12.08 -7.47 10.97
C ASP A 11 -12.83 -8.52 10.13
N ALA A 12 -14.16 -8.58 10.24
CA ALA A 12 -14.97 -9.51 9.46
C ALA A 12 -14.82 -9.29 7.93
N ALA A 13 -14.87 -8.03 7.48
CA ALA A 13 -14.68 -7.68 6.07
C ALA A 13 -13.28 -7.99 5.58
N ALA A 14 -12.25 -7.70 6.38
CA ALA A 14 -10.85 -8.02 6.04
C ALA A 14 -10.61 -9.53 5.95
N ARG A 15 -11.20 -10.33 6.86
CA ARG A 15 -11.16 -11.81 6.79
C ARG A 15 -11.79 -12.31 5.51
N TRP A 16 -13.02 -11.87 5.23
CA TRP A 16 -13.74 -12.30 4.04
C TRP A 16 -12.99 -11.90 2.76
N PHE A 17 -12.47 -10.67 2.71
CA PHE A 17 -11.67 -10.19 1.59
C PHE A 17 -10.43 -11.06 1.37
N CYS A 18 -9.63 -11.33 2.41
CA CYS A 18 -8.39 -12.09 2.27
C CYS A 18 -8.64 -13.57 1.96
N ALA A 19 -9.72 -14.16 2.49
CA ALA A 19 -10.09 -15.54 2.21
C ALA A 19 -10.44 -15.81 0.74
N GLY A 20 -10.81 -14.78 -0.03
CA GLY A 20 -11.11 -14.86 -1.46
C GLY A 20 -9.96 -14.44 -2.38
N ARG A 21 -8.73 -14.32 -1.87
CA ARG A 21 -7.56 -13.85 -2.63
C ARG A 21 -6.44 -14.88 -2.55
N VAL A 22 -5.82 -15.18 -3.68
CA VAL A 22 -4.60 -15.98 -3.74
C VAL A 22 -3.37 -15.13 -3.36
N PRO A 23 -2.30 -15.74 -2.83
CA PRO A 23 -1.02 -15.07 -2.65
C PRO A 23 -0.52 -14.40 -3.94
N VAL A 24 0.14 -13.24 -3.80
CA VAL A 24 0.66 -12.47 -4.94
C VAL A 24 2.17 -12.64 -5.02
N GLU A 25 2.66 -13.13 -6.16
CA GLU A 25 4.08 -13.23 -6.44
C GLU A 25 4.61 -11.97 -7.14
N ILE A 26 5.75 -11.49 -6.67
CA ILE A 26 6.54 -10.43 -7.28
C ILE A 26 7.88 -11.04 -7.70
N PRO A 27 8.24 -11.06 -9.00
CA PRO A 27 9.43 -11.76 -9.47
C PRO A 27 10.72 -11.35 -8.75
N ALA A 28 10.89 -10.05 -8.49
CA ALA A 28 11.94 -9.52 -7.65
C ALA A 28 11.58 -8.13 -7.10
N LEU A 29 12.22 -7.77 -5.99
CA LEU A 29 12.27 -6.40 -5.50
C LEU A 29 13.64 -5.80 -5.77
N ASP A 30 13.66 -4.56 -6.25
CA ASP A 30 14.85 -3.75 -6.44
C ASP A 30 14.91 -2.62 -5.42
N ILE A 31 16.12 -2.21 -5.06
CA ILE A 31 16.33 -0.98 -4.30
C ILE A 31 16.46 0.17 -5.28
N ARG A 32 15.56 1.15 -5.17
CA ARG A 32 15.55 2.33 -6.02
C ARG A 32 15.35 3.60 -5.20
N ARG A 33 15.91 4.69 -5.71
CA ARG A 33 15.61 6.03 -5.24
C ARG A 33 14.25 6.48 -5.77
N LEU A 34 13.38 6.94 -4.89
CA LEU A 34 12.11 7.59 -5.22
C LEU A 34 12.16 9.05 -4.75
N GLY A 35 12.48 9.96 -5.68
CA GLY A 35 12.61 11.38 -5.38
C GLY A 35 13.75 11.68 -4.40
N THR A 36 13.43 11.83 -3.12
CA THR A 36 14.38 12.18 -2.05
C THR A 36 14.66 11.05 -1.05
N PHE A 37 14.09 9.86 -1.23
CA PHE A 37 14.28 8.72 -0.34
C PHE A 37 14.58 7.44 -1.11
N VAL A 38 14.97 6.38 -0.41
CA VAL A 38 15.26 5.06 -0.97
C VAL A 38 14.22 4.04 -0.49
N ALA A 39 13.79 3.16 -1.40
CA ALA A 39 12.77 2.16 -1.14
C ALA A 39 13.03 0.86 -1.90
N LEU A 40 12.44 -0.23 -1.41
CA LEU A 40 12.22 -1.44 -2.21
C LEU A 40 11.01 -1.25 -3.12
N VAL A 41 11.13 -1.62 -4.39
CA VAL A 41 10.06 -1.55 -5.38
C VAL A 41 10.02 -2.83 -6.21
N PRO A 42 8.89 -3.20 -6.84
CA PRO A 42 8.86 -4.29 -7.81
C PRO A 42 9.83 -4.01 -8.96
N SER A 43 10.59 -5.02 -9.38
CA SER A 43 11.55 -4.88 -10.49
C SER A 43 10.85 -4.61 -11.83
N ALA A 44 9.61 -5.14 -11.97
CA ALA A 44 8.70 -4.94 -13.09
C ALA A 44 7.27 -4.66 -12.58
N PRO A 45 6.38 -4.07 -13.41
CA PRO A 45 4.96 -3.95 -13.08
C PRO A 45 4.34 -5.31 -12.68
N SER A 46 3.46 -5.30 -11.68
CA SER A 46 2.73 -6.49 -11.22
C SER A 46 1.24 -6.17 -11.18
N GLU A 47 0.49 -6.74 -12.12
CA GLU A 47 -0.98 -6.59 -12.20
C GLU A 47 -1.65 -7.18 -10.96
N GLY A 48 -1.23 -8.36 -10.51
CA GLY A 48 -1.77 -8.98 -9.29
C GLY A 48 -1.58 -8.13 -8.05
N LEU A 49 -0.47 -7.40 -7.93
CA LEU A 49 -0.24 -6.47 -6.83
C LEU A 49 -1.11 -5.22 -6.93
N ALA A 50 -1.23 -4.66 -8.13
CA ALA A 50 -2.09 -3.52 -8.41
C ALA A 50 -3.57 -3.85 -8.13
N ASP A 51 -4.01 -5.05 -8.50
CA ASP A 51 -5.37 -5.54 -8.26
C ASP A 51 -5.62 -5.84 -6.78
N LEU A 52 -4.68 -6.47 -6.08
CA LEU A 52 -4.79 -6.69 -4.62
C LEU A 52 -4.96 -5.36 -3.88
N ALA A 53 -4.12 -4.36 -4.22
CA ALA A 53 -4.19 -3.03 -3.60
C ALA A 53 -5.50 -2.31 -3.92
N GLY A 54 -5.90 -2.27 -5.20
CA GLY A 54 -7.14 -1.62 -5.63
C GLY A 54 -8.38 -2.26 -5.01
N ALA A 55 -8.44 -3.59 -5.02
CA ALA A 55 -9.56 -4.32 -4.45
C ALA A 55 -9.63 -4.21 -2.92
N ALA A 56 -8.49 -4.11 -2.22
CA ALA A 56 -8.48 -3.89 -0.78
C ALA A 56 -9.04 -2.50 -0.43
N VAL A 57 -8.65 -1.47 -1.17
CA VAL A 57 -9.21 -0.11 -1.02
C VAL A 57 -10.71 -0.13 -1.26
N GLU A 58 -11.16 -0.73 -2.36
CA GLU A 58 -12.59 -0.80 -2.70
C GLU A 58 -13.42 -1.55 -1.65
N ALA A 59 -12.94 -2.72 -1.19
CA ALA A 59 -13.67 -3.57 -0.26
C ALA A 59 -13.74 -3.01 1.16
N LEU A 60 -12.71 -2.28 1.59
CA LEU A 60 -12.60 -1.75 2.94
C LEU A 60 -12.95 -0.25 3.05
N ASP A 61 -13.25 0.42 1.93
CA ASP A 61 -13.69 1.82 1.88
C ASP A 61 -14.85 2.17 2.84
N PRO A 62 -15.87 1.31 3.05
CA PRO A 62 -16.97 1.63 3.97
C PRO A 62 -16.55 1.84 5.43
N PHE A 63 -15.35 1.41 5.82
CA PHE A 63 -14.85 1.47 7.20
C PHE A 63 -14.02 2.72 7.51
N ARG A 64 -13.74 3.56 6.52
CA ARG A 64 -13.04 4.83 6.74
C ARG A 64 -14.00 6.02 6.70
N ALA A 65 -13.60 7.12 7.33
CA ALA A 65 -14.27 8.38 7.14
C ALA A 65 -14.07 8.88 5.69
N PRO A 66 -15.07 9.51 5.06
CA PRO A 66 -14.91 10.18 3.77
C PRO A 66 -13.76 11.20 3.82
N PRO A 67 -13.04 11.42 2.70
CA PRO A 67 -11.96 12.40 2.68
C PRO A 67 -12.51 13.81 2.89
N SER A 68 -11.83 14.61 3.70
CA SER A 68 -12.21 16.02 3.90
C SER A 68 -11.91 16.85 2.65
N GLU A 69 -12.62 17.97 2.47
CA GLU A 69 -12.33 18.92 1.37
C GLU A 69 -10.88 19.41 1.39
N ALA A 70 -10.32 19.63 2.59
CA ALA A 70 -8.92 20.02 2.75
C ALA A 70 -7.96 18.92 2.27
N GLU A 71 -8.26 17.66 2.55
CA GLU A 71 -7.47 16.53 2.07
C GLU A 71 -7.57 16.37 0.55
N LEU A 72 -8.77 16.50 -0.01
CA LEU A 72 -9.00 16.49 -1.46
C LEU A 72 -8.21 17.61 -2.15
N ALA A 73 -8.33 18.85 -1.66
CA ALA A 73 -7.62 20.00 -2.21
C ALA A 73 -6.10 19.84 -2.15
N ARG A 74 -5.55 19.31 -1.05
CA ARG A 74 -4.11 19.04 -0.91
C ARG A 74 -3.62 18.00 -1.93
N ARG A 75 -4.45 17.00 -2.25
CA ARG A 75 -4.08 15.89 -3.14
C ARG A 75 -4.44 16.14 -4.61
N ARG A 76 -5.30 17.13 -4.90
CA ARG A 76 -5.67 17.54 -6.26
C ARG A 76 -4.50 18.29 -6.92
N LYS A 77 -3.71 17.57 -7.71
CA LYS A 77 -2.63 18.16 -8.52
C LYS A 77 -3.17 18.72 -9.84
N PRO A 78 -2.51 19.72 -10.45
CA PRO A 78 -2.82 20.12 -11.81
C PRO A 78 -2.66 18.93 -12.78
N GLY A 79 -3.60 18.79 -13.73
CA GLY A 79 -3.51 17.80 -14.81
C GLY A 79 -3.99 16.39 -14.46
N LEU A 80 -4.85 16.22 -13.44
CA LEU A 80 -5.56 14.95 -13.26
C LEU A 80 -6.52 14.71 -14.44
N SER A 81 -6.54 13.47 -14.93
CA SER A 81 -7.58 12.98 -15.85
C SER A 81 -8.91 12.85 -15.11
N ASP A 82 -10.02 12.80 -15.86
CA ASP A 82 -11.36 12.60 -15.28
C ASP A 82 -11.46 11.33 -14.42
N ARG A 83 -10.73 10.27 -14.82
CA ARG A 83 -10.63 9.03 -14.05
C ARG A 83 -9.96 9.26 -12.70
N GLN A 84 -8.81 9.93 -12.69
CA GLN A 84 -8.06 10.25 -11.47
C GLN A 84 -8.84 11.20 -10.56
N GLU A 85 -9.60 12.13 -11.13
CA GLU A 85 -10.47 13.03 -10.38
C GLU A 85 -11.61 12.26 -9.69
N THR A 86 -12.21 11.29 -10.38
CA THR A 86 -13.21 10.37 -9.79
C THR A 86 -12.61 9.55 -8.64
N MET A 87 -11.40 9.00 -8.83
CA MET A 87 -10.69 8.27 -7.79
C MET A 87 -10.37 9.16 -6.58
N LEU A 88 -9.93 10.40 -6.83
CA LEU A 88 -9.64 11.36 -5.78
C LEU A 88 -10.89 11.67 -4.96
N GLN A 89 -12.03 11.95 -5.60
CA GLN A 89 -13.28 12.25 -4.91
C GLN A 89 -13.79 11.07 -4.09
N ARG A 90 -13.72 9.86 -4.65
CA ARG A 90 -14.21 8.65 -3.99
C ARG A 90 -13.30 8.19 -2.85
N TRP A 91 -12.01 8.02 -3.14
CA TRP A 91 -11.05 7.37 -2.24
C TRP A 91 -10.06 8.31 -1.57
N GLY A 92 -10.13 9.61 -1.86
CA GLY A 92 -9.15 10.57 -1.38
C GLY A 92 -7.77 10.40 -2.03
N TYR A 93 -7.62 9.55 -3.05
CA TYR A 93 -6.34 9.30 -3.71
C TYR A 93 -6.52 9.04 -5.21
N PRO A 94 -5.79 9.75 -6.09
CA PRO A 94 -6.04 9.68 -7.53
C PRO A 94 -5.40 8.48 -8.23
N TYR A 95 -4.57 7.68 -7.54
CA TYR A 95 -3.74 6.65 -8.16
C TYR A 95 -4.05 5.26 -7.59
N LEU A 96 -4.85 4.46 -8.29
CA LEU A 96 -5.10 3.05 -7.97
C LEU A 96 -4.88 2.17 -9.20
N ARG A 97 -4.84 0.85 -8.98
CA ARG A 97 -4.67 -0.17 -10.01
C ARG A 97 -3.43 0.09 -10.87
N GLU A 98 -3.60 0.35 -12.16
CA GLU A 98 -2.52 0.61 -13.12
C GLU A 98 -1.59 1.76 -12.71
N GLU A 99 -2.07 2.67 -11.87
CA GLU A 99 -1.31 3.83 -11.37
C GLU A 99 -0.72 3.60 -9.98
N PHE A 100 -1.02 2.46 -9.35
CA PHE A 100 -0.49 2.08 -8.06
C PHE A 100 1.02 1.81 -8.15
N ARG A 101 1.77 2.41 -7.24
CA ARG A 101 3.22 2.24 -7.15
C ARG A 101 3.59 1.67 -5.78
N PHE A 102 3.63 0.35 -5.70
CA PHE A 102 4.13 -0.34 -4.52
C PHE A 102 5.56 0.09 -4.22
N HIS A 103 5.81 0.40 -2.95
CA HIS A 103 7.15 0.60 -2.43
C HIS A 103 7.17 0.31 -0.93
N MET A 104 8.31 -0.16 -0.42
CA MET A 104 8.59 -0.20 1.01
C MET A 104 9.72 0.78 1.31
N THR A 105 9.38 1.85 2.02
CA THR A 105 10.32 2.91 2.37
C THR A 105 11.43 2.36 3.27
N LEU A 106 12.68 2.56 2.88
CA LEU A 106 13.84 2.15 3.68
C LEU A 106 14.47 3.34 4.42
N THR A 107 14.28 4.57 3.92
CA THR A 107 14.88 5.77 4.49
C THR A 107 13.92 6.96 4.52
N GLY A 108 14.21 7.92 5.40
CA GLY A 108 13.71 9.29 5.24
C GLY A 108 14.38 10.01 4.05
N ARG A 109 14.20 11.33 3.98
CA ARG A 109 14.84 12.17 2.96
C ARG A 109 16.36 12.14 3.13
N THR A 110 17.10 11.94 2.04
CA THR A 110 18.56 11.90 2.05
C THR A 110 19.16 12.55 0.79
N ALA A 111 20.26 13.28 0.97
CA ALA A 111 21.06 13.84 -0.13
C ALA A 111 22.03 12.81 -0.73
N GLU A 112 22.34 11.73 -0.01
CA GLU A 112 23.29 10.68 -0.41
C GLU A 112 22.59 9.44 -1.00
N ALA A 113 21.43 9.64 -1.64
CA ALA A 113 20.56 8.55 -2.07
C ALA A 113 21.28 7.48 -2.92
N GLU A 114 22.19 7.86 -3.82
CA GLU A 114 22.93 6.89 -4.66
C GLU A 114 23.86 5.99 -3.85
N ARG A 115 24.61 6.58 -2.91
CA ARG A 115 25.51 5.85 -2.00
C ARG A 115 24.70 4.91 -1.10
N VAL A 116 23.57 5.40 -0.59
CA VAL A 116 22.64 4.64 0.25
C VAL A 116 22.02 3.49 -0.54
N CYS A 117 21.58 3.70 -1.80
CA CYS A 117 21.09 2.64 -2.67
C CYS A 117 22.10 1.50 -2.81
N THR A 118 23.38 1.84 -3.07
CA THR A 118 24.45 0.84 -3.21
C THR A 118 24.64 0.02 -1.94
N ALA A 119 24.73 0.70 -0.79
CA ALA A 119 24.92 0.04 0.50
C ALA A 119 23.73 -0.86 0.87
N LEU A 120 22.51 -0.37 0.67
CA LEU A 120 21.31 -1.15 0.93
C LEU A 120 21.19 -2.34 -0.04
N ALA A 121 21.60 -2.19 -1.30
CA ALA A 121 21.53 -3.27 -2.28
C ALA A 121 22.42 -4.44 -1.85
N GLN A 122 23.63 -4.15 -1.36
CA GLN A 122 24.53 -5.15 -0.80
C GLN A 122 23.97 -5.77 0.49
N HIS A 123 23.39 -4.94 1.37
CA HIS A 123 22.83 -5.39 2.65
C HIS A 123 21.65 -6.35 2.47
N PHE A 124 20.75 -6.06 1.53
CA PHE A 124 19.53 -6.83 1.30
C PHE A 124 19.69 -7.97 0.29
N ALA A 125 20.72 -7.95 -0.56
CA ALA A 125 21.02 -9.03 -1.52
C ALA A 125 20.93 -10.46 -0.93
N PRO A 126 21.46 -10.77 0.27
CA PRO A 126 21.40 -12.13 0.82
C PRO A 126 20.03 -12.52 1.39
N VAL A 127 19.12 -11.57 1.63
CA VAL A 127 17.86 -11.81 2.36
C VAL A 127 16.60 -11.54 1.55
N LEU A 128 16.71 -10.88 0.39
CA LEU A 128 15.54 -10.64 -0.46
C LEU A 128 15.18 -11.90 -1.25
N PRO A 129 13.99 -12.49 -1.00
CA PRO A 129 13.55 -13.67 -1.73
C PRO A 129 13.24 -13.33 -3.19
N ARG A 130 13.41 -14.32 -4.05
CA ARG A 130 13.06 -14.26 -5.48
C ARG A 130 12.39 -15.60 -5.86
N PRO A 131 11.06 -15.63 -6.04
CA PRO A 131 10.12 -14.50 -5.97
C PRO A 131 9.90 -13.99 -4.54
N PHE A 132 9.46 -12.73 -4.41
CA PHE A 132 8.91 -12.19 -3.18
C PHE A 132 7.40 -12.44 -3.17
N VAL A 133 6.90 -13.14 -2.16
CA VAL A 133 5.50 -13.55 -2.09
C VAL A 133 4.78 -12.77 -1.00
N ILE A 134 3.65 -12.16 -1.35
CA ILE A 134 2.71 -11.56 -0.40
C ILE A 134 1.66 -12.62 -0.07
N GLU A 135 1.77 -13.20 1.12
CA GLU A 135 0.88 -14.28 1.59
C GLU A 135 -0.19 -13.79 2.57
N SER A 136 -0.11 -12.54 3.03
CA SER A 136 -1.05 -12.00 4.02
C SER A 136 -1.14 -10.48 3.96
N LEU A 137 -2.27 -9.96 4.44
CA LEU A 137 -2.44 -8.55 4.79
C LEU A 137 -2.53 -8.40 6.31
N ALA A 138 -2.04 -7.28 6.83
CA ALA A 138 -2.10 -6.96 8.25
C ALA A 138 -3.00 -5.76 8.51
N LEU A 139 -3.90 -5.88 9.48
CA LEU A 139 -4.54 -4.73 10.11
C LEU A 139 -3.64 -4.24 11.23
N MET A 140 -3.24 -2.98 11.14
CA MET A 140 -2.37 -2.29 12.09
C MET A 140 -3.16 -1.17 12.76
N GLY A 141 -2.92 -0.94 14.05
CA GLY A 141 -3.41 0.23 14.78
C GLY A 141 -2.27 1.15 15.16
N GLU A 142 -2.45 2.46 15.06
CA GLU A 142 -1.49 3.47 15.52
C GLU A 142 -1.84 3.92 16.94
N ASP A 143 -0.87 3.94 17.85
CA ASP A 143 -1.06 4.45 19.20
C ASP A 143 -0.91 5.99 19.27
N ALA A 144 -1.01 6.56 20.48
CA ALA A 144 -0.92 8.00 20.68
C ALA A 144 0.49 8.54 20.43
N GLU A 145 1.51 7.68 20.49
CA GLU A 145 2.92 7.98 20.24
C GLU A 145 3.30 7.83 18.75
N GLY A 146 2.38 7.38 17.91
CA GLY A 146 2.57 7.19 16.47
C GLY A 146 3.20 5.84 16.10
N ALA A 147 3.24 4.87 17.02
CA ALA A 147 3.75 3.53 16.75
C ALA A 147 2.62 2.61 16.24
N PHE A 148 2.95 1.81 15.22
CA PHE A 148 2.02 0.81 14.67
C PHE A 148 2.11 -0.51 15.44
N HIS A 149 0.96 -1.02 15.85
CA HIS A 149 0.77 -2.31 16.52
C HIS A 149 -0.01 -3.26 15.62
N LEU A 150 0.46 -4.51 15.52
CA LEU A 150 -0.27 -5.54 14.79
C LEU A 150 -1.56 -5.89 15.55
N ILE A 151 -2.71 -5.63 14.93
CA ILE A 151 -4.01 -6.04 15.45
C ILE A 151 -4.32 -7.45 14.97
N HIS A 152 -4.17 -7.71 13.67
CA HIS A 152 -4.43 -9.02 13.08
C HIS A 152 -3.70 -9.20 11.76
N ARG A 153 -3.32 -10.44 11.44
CA ARG A 153 -2.76 -10.84 10.14
C ARG A 153 -3.69 -11.83 9.45
N TYR A 154 -4.18 -11.47 8.27
CA TYR A 154 -5.12 -12.26 7.48
C TYR A 154 -4.37 -12.96 6.34
N PRO A 155 -4.37 -14.30 6.26
CA PRO A 155 -3.77 -15.01 5.14
C PRO A 155 -4.58 -14.78 3.85
N LEU A 156 -3.87 -14.68 2.72
CA LEU A 156 -4.46 -14.78 1.39
C LEU A 156 -4.62 -16.27 1.07
N SER A 157 -5.84 -16.79 1.18
CA SER A 157 -6.11 -18.25 1.18
C SER A 157 -7.12 -18.69 0.13
N GLY A 158 -7.37 -17.85 -0.88
CA GLY A 158 -8.32 -18.11 -1.97
C GLY A 158 -7.88 -19.18 -2.95
#